data_AF-A0A4U1CWU8-F1
#
_entry.id   AF-A0A4U1CWU8-F1
#
_cell.length_a   1.000
_cell.length_b   1.000
_cell.length_c   1.000
_cell.angle_alpha   90.00
_cell.angle_beta   90.00
_cell.angle_gamma   90.00
#
_symmetry.space_group_name_H-M   'P 1'
#
loop_
_entity.id
_entity.type
_entity.pdbx_description
1 polymer ?
#
loop_
_entity_poly.entity_id
_entity_poly.type
_entity_poly.pdbx_seq_one_letter_code
_entity_poly.pdbx_strand_id
1 'polypeptide(L)'
;MKKISFSLLLVLTIVNYGCNTNETNQNPPQQGEIVDQFRPRKLEQDTVENTTPTLTEEEKLIKEGWDKASINNGIMPDCYNYTPKYGNLDNELAVTVGGGTDVAVKVMSLSSDRCIRYIYINSGNTYSIKNIPEGTYYLKIAYGRNWFTRTLNGICEGKFLANALYEKGEDTLDFNRQVTNEGYNIPSFSLRLDVTSGSTDNTFNSNGISEEDFNN
;
A
#
# COMPACT_ATOMS: atom_id res chain seq x y z
N MET A 1 36.52 -7.04 46.64
CA MET A 1 37.77 -7.52 46.00
C MET A 1 37.86 -6.94 44.59
N LYS A 2 39.10 -6.86 44.08
CA LYS A 2 39.58 -6.04 42.95
C LYS A 2 38.97 -6.35 41.58
N LYS A 3 38.87 -5.27 40.79
CA LYS A 3 38.70 -5.09 39.34
C LYS A 3 39.34 -6.18 38.46
N ILE A 4 38.72 -6.49 37.32
CA ILE A 4 39.42 -6.54 36.02
C ILE A 4 38.55 -5.89 34.94
N SER A 5 39.10 -4.85 34.33
CA SER A 5 38.65 -4.17 33.12
C SER A 5 39.35 -4.84 31.94
N PHE A 6 38.66 -4.97 30.79
CA PHE A 6 39.34 -5.12 29.51
C PHE A 6 38.76 -4.10 28.53
N SER A 7 39.67 -3.31 27.98
CA SER A 7 39.46 -2.25 27.02
C SER A 7 40.36 -2.54 25.81
N LEU A 8 40.02 -1.97 24.65
CA LEU A 8 40.81 -1.89 23.41
C LEU A 8 40.87 -3.17 22.56
N LEU A 9 40.78 -3.15 21.22
CA LEU A 9 41.20 -2.14 20.26
C LEU A 9 40.40 -2.24 18.93
N LEU A 10 40.25 -1.08 18.29
CA LEU A 10 39.71 -0.78 16.96
C LEU A 10 40.65 -1.26 15.83
N VAL A 11 40.13 -1.85 14.75
CA VAL A 11 40.80 -1.81 13.44
C VAL A 11 39.76 -1.58 12.33
N LEU A 12 39.74 -0.34 11.82
CA LEU A 12 39.20 0.02 10.51
C LEU A 12 40.29 -0.27 9.47
N THR A 13 39.97 -1.00 8.40
CA THR A 13 40.76 -0.99 7.17
C THR A 13 39.87 -0.49 6.02
N ILE A 14 40.16 0.73 5.59
CA ILE A 14 39.69 1.32 4.34
C ILE A 14 40.85 1.14 3.36
N VAL A 15 40.63 0.43 2.26
CA VAL A 15 41.56 0.41 1.12
C VAL A 15 40.89 1.14 -0.03
N ASN A 16 41.52 2.21 -0.49
CA ASN A 16 41.12 2.98 -1.67
C ASN A 16 42.35 3.16 -2.58
N TYR A 17 42.04 3.42 -3.85
CA TYR A 17 42.90 3.81 -4.99
C TYR A 17 43.69 2.69 -5.67
N GLY A 18 43.77 2.60 -7.01
CA GLY A 18 43.26 3.49 -8.05
C GLY A 18 43.46 2.89 -9.44
N CYS A 19 42.81 3.50 -10.45
CA CYS A 19 42.97 3.19 -11.86
C CYS A 19 44.36 3.61 -12.36
N ASN A 20 44.98 2.77 -13.18
CA ASN A 20 46.26 3.03 -13.80
C ASN A 20 46.07 3.16 -15.32
N THR A 21 46.30 4.34 -15.87
CA THR A 21 46.44 4.61 -17.31
C THR A 21 47.92 4.77 -17.61
N ASN A 22 48.48 3.88 -18.42
CA ASN A 22 49.81 4.07 -19.00
C ASN A 22 49.66 4.40 -20.48
N GLU A 23 50.01 5.63 -20.80
CA GLU A 23 50.28 6.10 -22.15
C GLU A 23 51.69 5.71 -22.62
N THR A 24 51.75 5.47 -23.93
CA THR A 24 52.88 5.70 -24.86
C THR A 24 54.17 4.89 -24.71
N ASN A 25 54.51 4.18 -25.79
CA ASN A 25 55.84 4.30 -26.40
C ASN A 25 55.72 4.28 -27.92
N GLN A 26 56.32 5.28 -28.54
CA GLN A 26 56.37 5.54 -29.98
C GLN A 26 57.44 4.67 -30.66
N ASN A 27 57.21 4.26 -31.90
CA ASN A 27 58.26 3.91 -32.85
C ASN A 27 58.17 4.82 -34.10
N PRO A 28 59.28 5.19 -34.76
CA PRO A 28 59.33 6.24 -35.79
C PRO A 28 58.81 5.79 -37.16
N PRO A 29 58.58 6.74 -38.10
CA PRO A 29 57.79 6.50 -39.31
C PRO A 29 58.62 5.85 -40.44
N GLN A 30 57.97 4.95 -41.20
CA GLN A 30 58.43 4.57 -42.54
C GLN A 30 57.54 5.20 -43.61
N GLN A 31 58.20 5.51 -44.72
CA GLN A 31 57.85 6.49 -45.73
C GLN A 31 57.02 5.86 -46.86
N GLY A 32 55.85 6.43 -47.13
CA GLY A 32 55.19 6.52 -48.45
C GLY A 32 54.76 5.23 -49.16
N GLU A 33 53.45 4.96 -49.15
CA GLU A 33 52.74 4.46 -50.33
C GLU A 33 51.28 4.95 -50.29
N ILE A 34 50.88 5.73 -51.29
CA ILE A 34 49.49 6.13 -51.50
C ILE A 34 48.82 4.98 -52.23
N VAL A 35 47.90 4.27 -51.57
CA VAL A 35 47.00 3.34 -52.25
C VAL A 35 45.56 3.74 -51.95
N ASP A 36 44.95 4.24 -53.00
CA ASP A 36 43.56 4.65 -53.13
C ASP A 36 42.63 3.43 -52.99
N GLN A 37 41.81 3.40 -51.94
CA GLN A 37 40.65 2.51 -51.86
C GLN A 37 39.46 3.23 -51.22
N PHE A 38 38.88 4.19 -51.93
CA PHE A 38 37.47 4.55 -51.76
C PHE A 38 36.60 3.32 -52.07
N ARG A 39 36.21 2.57 -51.02
CA ARG A 39 34.99 1.75 -51.06
C ARG A 39 33.84 2.55 -50.46
N PRO A 40 32.72 2.76 -51.17
CA PRO A 40 31.54 3.31 -50.52
C PRO A 40 31.04 2.30 -49.48
N ARG A 41 30.97 2.75 -48.22
CA ARG A 41 30.37 2.02 -47.10
C ARG A 41 28.89 1.88 -47.42
N LYS A 42 28.40 0.63 -47.51
CA LYS A 42 26.97 0.34 -47.62
C LYS A 42 26.31 0.86 -46.34
N LEU A 43 25.41 1.84 -46.46
CA LEU A 43 24.54 2.27 -45.36
C LEU A 43 23.69 1.07 -44.96
N GLU A 44 23.98 0.48 -43.82
CA GLU A 44 23.00 -0.33 -43.10
C GLU A 44 21.89 0.61 -42.66
N GLN A 45 20.68 0.38 -43.17
CA GLN A 45 19.48 0.98 -42.62
C GLN A 45 19.31 0.40 -41.22
N ASP A 46 19.64 1.19 -40.21
CA ASP A 46 19.13 0.97 -38.86
C ASP A 46 17.60 0.98 -38.96
N THR A 47 17.02 -0.20 -38.84
CA THR A 47 15.60 -0.34 -38.51
C THR A 47 15.42 0.27 -37.14
N VAL A 48 14.95 1.51 -37.10
CA VAL A 48 14.41 2.14 -35.89
C VAL A 48 13.23 1.29 -35.47
N GLU A 49 13.45 0.39 -34.51
CA GLU A 49 12.36 -0.25 -33.78
C GLU A 49 11.58 0.86 -33.10
N ASN A 50 10.41 1.15 -33.66
CA ASN A 50 9.46 2.10 -33.12
C ASN A 50 8.81 1.47 -31.87
N THR A 51 9.59 1.37 -30.79
CA THR A 51 9.10 0.95 -29.48
C THR A 51 8.20 2.07 -28.98
N THR A 52 6.90 1.90 -29.19
CA THR A 52 5.90 2.77 -28.57
C THR A 52 6.13 2.69 -27.06
N PRO A 53 6.33 3.83 -26.36
CA PRO A 53 6.55 3.81 -24.92
C PRO A 53 5.37 3.12 -24.22
N THR A 54 5.65 2.03 -23.50
CA THR A 54 4.62 1.34 -22.71
C THR A 54 4.30 2.20 -21.50
N LEU A 55 3.06 2.69 -21.43
CA LEU A 55 2.57 3.45 -20.27
C LEU A 55 2.71 2.60 -18.99
N THR A 56 3.18 3.24 -17.92
CA THR A 56 3.15 2.69 -16.57
C THR A 56 1.71 2.48 -16.09
N GLU A 57 1.52 1.62 -15.10
CA GLU A 57 0.17 1.35 -14.58
C GLU A 57 -0.48 2.60 -13.96
N GLU A 58 0.31 3.44 -13.29
CA GLU A 58 -0.15 4.74 -12.78
C GLU A 58 -0.64 5.65 -13.93
N GLU A 59 0.12 5.76 -15.03
CA GLU A 59 -0.29 6.57 -16.19
C GLU A 59 -1.56 6.05 -16.88
N LYS A 60 -1.74 4.71 -16.93
CA LYS A 60 -2.98 4.12 -17.44
C LYS A 60 -4.17 4.51 -16.58
N LEU A 61 -4.04 4.41 -15.25
CA LEU A 61 -5.11 4.79 -14.32
C LEU A 61 -5.47 6.28 -14.45
N ILE A 62 -4.47 7.16 -14.55
CA ILE A 62 -4.70 8.60 -14.76
C ILE A 62 -5.47 8.84 -16.06
N LYS A 63 -5.10 8.15 -17.14
CA LYS A 63 -5.81 8.24 -18.43
C LYS A 63 -7.26 7.73 -18.35
N GLU A 64 -7.54 6.78 -17.46
CA GLU A 64 -8.87 6.24 -17.16
C GLU A 64 -9.68 7.09 -16.17
N GLY A 65 -9.14 8.24 -15.74
CA GLY A 65 -9.82 9.19 -14.85
C GLY A 65 -9.67 8.88 -13.37
N TRP A 66 -8.65 8.10 -12.98
CA TRP A 66 -8.30 7.91 -11.58
C TRP A 66 -7.27 8.93 -11.12
N ASP A 67 -7.48 9.46 -9.93
CA ASP A 67 -6.57 10.38 -9.28
C ASP A 67 -5.90 9.72 -8.09
N LYS A 68 -4.59 9.93 -7.96
CA LYS A 68 -3.85 9.55 -6.76
C LYS A 68 -4.33 10.41 -5.60
N ALA A 69 -4.75 9.77 -4.51
CA ALA A 69 -5.30 10.44 -3.36
C ALA A 69 -4.42 10.21 -2.13
N SER A 70 -4.07 11.30 -1.46
CA SER A 70 -3.44 11.26 -0.14
C SER A 70 -4.54 11.40 0.91
N ILE A 71 -4.93 10.27 1.51
CA ILE A 71 -5.98 10.21 2.53
C ILE A 71 -5.33 10.16 3.91
N ASN A 72 -5.78 11.03 4.80
CA ASN A 72 -5.39 11.01 6.21
C ASN A 72 -6.14 9.91 6.96
N ASN A 73 -5.56 9.45 8.07
CA ASN A 73 -6.26 8.56 9.00
C ASN A 73 -7.65 9.09 9.37
N GLY A 74 -8.68 8.26 9.22
CA GLY A 74 -10.03 8.54 9.67
C GLY A 74 -11.11 8.29 8.63
N ILE A 75 -12.21 9.04 8.73
CA ILE A 75 -13.43 8.82 7.93
C ILE A 75 -13.19 9.19 6.47
N MET A 76 -13.58 8.31 5.55
CA MET A 76 -13.55 8.54 4.11
C MET A 76 -14.62 9.57 3.68
N PRO A 77 -14.38 10.36 2.62
CA PRO A 77 -15.39 11.24 2.03
C PRO A 77 -16.74 10.58 1.73
N ASP A 78 -17.85 11.29 1.91
CA ASP A 78 -19.21 10.73 1.74
C ASP A 78 -19.52 10.24 0.32
N CYS A 79 -18.73 10.62 -0.69
CA CYS A 79 -18.93 10.17 -2.06
C CYS A 79 -18.71 8.66 -2.26
N TYR A 80 -18.03 7.94 -1.35
CA TYR A 80 -17.72 6.50 -1.47
C TYR A 80 -18.91 5.55 -1.19
N ASN A 81 -20.11 5.89 -1.67
CA ASN A 81 -21.31 5.05 -1.63
C ASN A 81 -21.61 4.43 -0.25
N TYR A 82 -21.55 5.21 0.82
CA TYR A 82 -21.93 4.75 2.15
C TYR A 82 -22.75 5.80 2.90
N THR A 83 -23.45 5.39 3.95
CA THR A 83 -24.28 6.31 4.75
C THR A 83 -23.83 6.25 6.21
N PRO A 84 -23.08 7.26 6.70
CA PRO A 84 -22.64 7.31 8.08
C PRO A 84 -23.81 7.19 9.08
N LYS A 85 -23.73 6.27 10.05
CA LYS A 85 -24.72 6.13 11.14
C LYS A 85 -24.10 6.13 12.53
N TYR A 86 -24.43 7.08 13.40
CA TYR A 86 -23.86 7.19 14.75
C TYR A 86 -24.83 6.69 15.81
N GLY A 87 -24.32 5.91 16.75
CA GLY A 87 -25.04 5.46 17.94
C GLY A 87 -24.86 6.42 19.10
N ASN A 88 -25.53 6.14 20.21
CA ASN A 88 -25.45 6.92 21.44
C ASN A 88 -24.69 6.21 22.57
N LEU A 89 -24.15 5.01 22.31
CA LEU A 89 -23.38 4.24 23.28
C LEU A 89 -21.91 4.63 23.19
N ASP A 90 -21.22 4.62 24.33
CA ASP A 90 -19.77 4.80 24.41
C ASP A 90 -19.06 3.46 24.13
N ASN A 91 -19.10 3.04 22.87
CA ASN A 91 -18.36 1.90 22.35
C ASN A 91 -17.35 2.32 21.29
N GLU A 92 -16.41 1.41 21.00
CA GLU A 92 -15.49 1.58 19.89
C GLU A 92 -15.15 0.29 19.15
N LEU A 93 -14.74 0.46 17.89
CA LEU A 93 -13.89 -0.47 17.16
C LEU A 93 -12.52 0.18 16.97
N ALA A 94 -11.52 -0.30 17.72
CA ALA A 94 -10.13 0.12 17.54
C ALA A 94 -9.49 -0.73 16.43
N VAL A 95 -8.97 -0.09 15.39
CA VAL A 95 -8.27 -0.77 14.29
C VAL A 95 -6.82 -0.34 14.26
N THR A 96 -5.91 -1.28 14.53
CA THR A 96 -4.46 -1.08 14.51
C THR A 96 -3.89 -1.66 13.23
N VAL A 97 -3.16 -0.85 12.46
CA VAL A 97 -2.55 -1.26 11.18
C VAL A 97 -1.04 -1.35 11.33
N GLY A 98 -0.49 -2.48 10.91
CA GLY A 98 0.95 -2.75 10.86
C GLY A 98 1.71 -1.83 9.89
N GLY A 99 3.03 -1.94 9.84
CA GLY A 99 3.87 -1.05 9.04
C GLY A 99 3.90 -1.35 7.53
N GLY A 100 3.42 -2.52 7.10
CA GLY A 100 3.59 -3.01 5.73
C GLY A 100 2.64 -2.41 4.69
N THR A 101 1.48 -1.92 5.11
CA THR A 101 0.40 -1.56 4.18
C THR A 101 -0.50 -0.46 4.75
N ASP A 102 -1.18 0.28 3.87
CA ASP A 102 -2.31 1.12 4.24
C ASP A 102 -3.61 0.30 4.15
N VAL A 103 -4.64 0.71 4.88
CA VAL A 103 -5.90 -0.05 4.96
C VAL A 103 -7.10 0.86 4.80
N ALA A 104 -8.09 0.40 4.03
CA ALA A 104 -9.43 0.97 3.99
C ALA A 104 -10.43 -0.04 4.56
N VAL A 105 -11.23 0.37 5.56
CA VAL A 105 -12.16 -0.53 6.28
C VAL A 105 -13.59 -0.03 6.14
N LYS A 106 -14.48 -0.90 5.66
CA LYS A 106 -15.93 -0.70 5.68
C LYS A 106 -16.57 -1.52 6.80
N VAL A 107 -17.35 -0.86 7.66
CA VAL A 107 -18.20 -1.53 8.68
C VAL A 107 -19.58 -1.74 8.07
N MET A 108 -19.93 -3.00 7.83
CA MET A 108 -21.13 -3.40 7.11
C MET A 108 -22.17 -3.93 8.09
N SER A 109 -23.38 -3.38 8.03
CA SER A 109 -24.53 -3.91 8.78
C SER A 109 -24.87 -5.30 8.27
N LEU A 110 -24.87 -6.31 9.15
CA LEU A 110 -25.19 -7.69 8.77
C LEU A 110 -26.64 -7.83 8.30
N SER A 111 -27.56 -7.04 8.86
CA SER A 111 -29.00 -7.14 8.57
C SER A 111 -29.43 -6.48 7.26
N SER A 112 -28.71 -5.44 6.83
CA SER A 112 -29.10 -4.63 5.67
C SER A 112 -28.07 -4.64 4.54
N ASP A 113 -26.91 -5.26 4.78
CA ASP A 113 -25.75 -5.23 3.88
C ASP A 113 -25.33 -3.82 3.47
N ARG A 114 -25.49 -2.85 4.37
CA ARG A 114 -25.15 -1.43 4.12
C ARG A 114 -23.93 -1.01 4.93
N CYS A 115 -23.03 -0.31 4.27
CA CYS A 115 -21.88 0.31 4.90
C CYS A 115 -22.31 1.50 5.78
N ILE A 116 -21.97 1.46 7.07
CA ILE A 116 -22.30 2.52 8.04
C ILE A 116 -21.08 3.36 8.45
N ARG A 117 -19.88 2.87 8.19
CA ARG A 117 -18.61 3.57 8.41
C ARG A 117 -17.65 3.12 7.33
N TYR A 118 -16.96 4.08 6.73
CA TYR A 118 -15.83 3.81 5.86
C TYR A 118 -14.66 4.65 6.33
N ILE A 119 -13.56 4.00 6.69
CA ILE A 119 -12.36 4.68 7.18
C ILE A 119 -11.13 4.28 6.37
N TYR A 120 -10.11 5.12 6.44
CA TYR A 120 -8.78 4.87 5.93
C TYR A 120 -7.76 4.99 7.07
N ILE A 121 -6.75 4.14 7.06
CA ILE A 121 -5.69 4.13 8.06
C ILE A 121 -4.35 3.89 7.33
N ASN A 122 -3.44 4.86 7.45
CA ASN A 122 -2.08 4.73 6.98
C ASN A 122 -1.30 3.71 7.81
N SER A 123 -0.36 3.02 7.18
CA SER A 123 0.57 2.07 7.79
C SER A 123 1.14 2.56 9.13
N GLY A 124 1.12 1.70 10.15
CA GLY A 124 1.69 1.97 11.48
C GLY A 124 0.80 2.81 12.41
N ASN A 125 -0.45 3.10 12.03
CA ASN A 125 -1.37 3.90 12.85
C ASN A 125 -2.49 3.06 13.44
N THR A 126 -3.17 3.64 14.42
CA THR A 126 -4.42 3.12 14.99
C THR A 126 -5.52 4.16 14.83
N TYR A 127 -6.72 3.72 14.49
CA TYR A 127 -7.90 4.58 14.46
C TYR A 127 -9.06 3.92 15.20
N SER A 128 -9.70 4.66 16.11
CA SER A 128 -10.89 4.22 16.84
C SER A 128 -12.16 4.76 16.20
N ILE A 129 -13.00 3.86 15.70
CA ILE A 129 -14.36 4.18 15.27
C ILE A 129 -15.26 4.17 16.49
N LYS A 130 -15.69 5.36 16.94
CA LYS A 130 -16.52 5.51 18.14
C LYS A 130 -18.02 5.51 17.82
N ASN A 131 -18.81 5.23 18.85
CA ASN A 131 -20.26 5.36 18.86
C ASN A 131 -20.89 4.63 17.67
N ILE A 132 -20.58 3.34 17.57
CA ILE A 132 -21.18 2.43 16.60
C ILE A 132 -22.60 2.11 17.12
N PRO A 133 -23.65 2.25 16.29
CA PRO A 133 -25.01 1.89 16.69
C PRO A 133 -25.12 0.44 17.17
N GLU A 134 -26.10 0.16 18.01
CA GLU A 134 -26.43 -1.23 18.36
C GLU A 134 -26.81 -2.01 17.10
N GLY A 135 -26.29 -3.23 16.99
CA GLY A 135 -26.46 -4.09 15.82
C GLY A 135 -25.30 -5.08 15.68
N THR A 136 -25.43 -5.94 14.67
CA THR A 136 -24.39 -6.89 14.28
C THR A 136 -23.76 -6.47 12.96
N TYR A 137 -22.44 -6.58 12.89
CA TYR A 137 -21.65 -6.07 11.77
C TYR A 137 -20.59 -7.08 11.33
N TYR A 138 -20.22 -6.97 10.06
CA TYR A 138 -19.02 -7.61 9.50
C TYR A 138 -18.17 -6.55 8.81
N LEU A 139 -16.91 -6.88 8.48
CA LEU A 139 -15.99 -5.94 7.85
C LEU A 139 -15.73 -6.30 6.38
N LYS A 140 -15.62 -5.31 5.50
CA LYS A 140 -14.86 -5.43 4.24
C LYS A 140 -13.58 -4.61 4.38
N ILE A 141 -12.45 -5.16 3.96
CA ILE A 141 -11.13 -4.58 4.18
C ILE A 141 -10.36 -4.58 2.87
N ALA A 142 -9.78 -3.45 2.51
CA ALA A 142 -8.80 -3.33 1.43
C ALA A 142 -7.44 -3.01 2.03
N TYR A 143 -6.41 -3.72 1.57
CA TYR A 143 -5.01 -3.48 1.90
C TYR A 143 -4.26 -3.06 0.65
N GLY A 144 -3.29 -2.16 0.78
CA GLY A 144 -2.30 -1.92 -0.27
C GLY A 144 -1.54 -0.62 -0.09
N ARG A 145 -0.93 -0.16 -1.18
CA ARG A 145 -0.17 1.10 -1.24
C ARG A 145 -0.63 1.94 -2.41
N ASN A 146 -0.52 3.25 -2.25
CA ASN A 146 -0.95 4.27 -3.22
C ASN A 146 -2.44 4.17 -3.52
N TRP A 147 -3.25 4.85 -2.71
CA TRP A 147 -4.71 4.91 -2.91
C TRP A 147 -5.05 5.78 -4.13
N PHE A 148 -5.89 5.25 -5.00
CA PHE A 148 -6.45 5.94 -6.15
C PHE A 148 -7.95 6.05 -5.99
N THR A 149 -8.49 7.17 -6.45
CA THR A 149 -9.92 7.48 -6.40
C THR A 149 -10.39 7.86 -7.78
N ARG A 150 -11.58 7.39 -8.16
CA ARG A 150 -12.27 7.85 -9.36
C ARG A 150 -13.70 8.18 -8.99
N THR A 151 -14.25 9.24 -9.58
CA THR A 151 -15.65 9.60 -9.38
C THR A 151 -16.45 9.33 -10.65
N LEU A 152 -17.46 8.46 -10.55
CA LEU A 152 -18.40 8.15 -11.62
C LEU A 152 -19.80 8.53 -11.16
N ASN A 153 -20.47 9.43 -11.90
CA ASN A 153 -21.82 9.91 -11.58
C ASN A 153 -21.98 10.43 -10.13
N GLY A 154 -20.94 11.07 -9.59
CA GLY A 154 -20.91 11.58 -8.22
C GLY A 154 -20.60 10.54 -7.14
N ILE A 155 -20.36 9.28 -7.51
CA ILE A 155 -19.97 8.20 -6.61
C ILE A 155 -18.47 7.94 -6.74
N CYS A 156 -17.77 7.95 -5.61
CA CYS A 156 -16.35 7.64 -5.53
C CYS A 156 -16.12 6.13 -5.43
N GLU A 157 -15.20 5.64 -6.25
CA GLU A 157 -14.61 4.31 -6.18
C GLU A 157 -13.16 4.46 -5.72
N GLY A 158 -12.67 3.48 -4.96
CA GLY A 158 -11.32 3.50 -4.43
C GLY A 158 -10.61 2.18 -4.65
N LYS A 159 -9.31 2.26 -4.94
CA LYS A 159 -8.43 1.09 -5.04
C LYS A 159 -6.99 1.39 -4.69
N PHE A 160 -6.25 0.35 -4.34
CA PHE A 160 -4.80 0.43 -4.21
C PHE A 160 -4.14 0.06 -5.54
N LEU A 161 -3.13 0.85 -5.94
CA LEU A 161 -2.34 0.54 -7.13
C LEU A 161 -1.37 -0.63 -6.89
N ALA A 162 -0.81 -0.75 -5.69
CA ALA A 162 0.23 -1.73 -5.39
C ALA A 162 -0.14 -2.65 -4.22
N ASN A 163 0.17 -3.94 -4.38
CA ASN A 163 -0.10 -5.00 -3.39
C ASN A 163 -1.55 -5.01 -2.88
N ALA A 164 -2.50 -4.75 -3.79
CA ALA A 164 -3.91 -4.69 -3.46
C ALA A 164 -4.44 -6.06 -3.05
N LEU A 165 -5.07 -6.13 -1.87
CA LEU A 165 -5.77 -7.30 -1.37
C LEU A 165 -7.12 -6.83 -0.82
N TYR A 166 -8.18 -7.58 -1.10
CA TYR A 166 -9.52 -7.29 -0.64
C TYR A 166 -10.09 -8.48 0.09
N GLU A 167 -10.67 -8.24 1.25
CA GLU A 167 -11.17 -9.28 2.15
C GLU A 167 -12.56 -8.94 2.68
N LYS A 168 -13.38 -9.96 2.89
CA LYS A 168 -14.61 -9.91 3.67
C LYS A 168 -14.44 -10.74 4.93
N GLY A 169 -14.87 -10.18 6.03
CA GLY A 169 -14.86 -10.82 7.33
C GLY A 169 -15.89 -11.90 7.53
N GLU A 170 -15.46 -12.97 8.20
CA GLU A 170 -16.34 -14.03 8.68
C GLU A 170 -16.81 -13.76 10.12
N ASP A 171 -16.00 -13.05 10.92
CA ASP A 171 -16.34 -12.73 12.30
C ASP A 171 -17.50 -11.72 12.38
N THR A 172 -18.42 -11.95 13.31
CA THR A 172 -19.53 -11.04 13.61
C THR A 172 -19.20 -10.18 14.82
N LEU A 173 -19.20 -8.86 14.61
CA LEU A 173 -19.06 -7.87 15.67
C LEU A 173 -20.45 -7.50 16.19
N ASP A 174 -20.77 -7.95 17.41
CA ASP A 174 -22.05 -7.66 18.06
C ASP A 174 -21.92 -6.48 19.04
N PHE A 175 -22.44 -5.32 18.64
CA PHE A 175 -22.45 -4.10 19.44
C PHE A 175 -23.75 -3.89 20.24
N ASN A 176 -24.64 -4.88 20.28
CA ASN A 176 -25.82 -4.79 21.14
C ASN A 176 -25.44 -4.80 22.62
N ARG A 177 -26.13 -4.02 23.45
CA ARG A 177 -25.93 -4.07 24.91
C ARG A 177 -26.16 -5.47 25.43
N GLN A 178 -25.24 -5.93 26.28
CA GLN A 178 -25.34 -7.23 26.92
C GLN A 178 -25.93 -7.05 28.30
N VAL A 179 -27.17 -7.50 28.52
CA VAL A 179 -27.83 -7.42 29.82
C VAL A 179 -27.13 -8.34 30.82
N THR A 180 -26.84 -7.82 32.00
CA THR A 180 -26.24 -8.55 33.12
C THR A 180 -27.11 -8.41 34.37
N ASN A 181 -26.82 -9.20 35.40
CA ASN A 181 -27.49 -9.06 36.69
C ASN A 181 -27.24 -7.69 37.36
N GLU A 182 -26.23 -6.94 36.91
CA GLU A 182 -25.80 -5.65 37.46
C GLU A 182 -26.20 -4.45 36.57
N GLY A 183 -26.86 -4.70 35.43
CA GLY A 183 -27.26 -3.67 34.46
C GLY A 183 -27.01 -4.13 33.03
N TYR A 184 -26.09 -3.45 32.34
CA TYR A 184 -25.69 -3.83 30.98
C TYR A 184 -24.21 -3.50 30.72
N ASN A 185 -23.57 -4.31 29.87
CA ASN A 185 -22.25 -4.03 29.31
C ASN A 185 -22.41 -3.40 27.93
N ILE A 186 -21.52 -2.46 27.59
CA ILE A 186 -21.41 -1.85 26.27
C ILE A 186 -20.21 -2.51 25.56
N PRO A 187 -20.44 -3.35 24.53
CA PRO A 187 -19.34 -4.04 23.85
C PRO A 187 -18.44 -3.08 23.07
N SER A 188 -17.14 -3.36 23.07
CA SER A 188 -16.14 -2.73 22.19
C SER A 188 -15.19 -3.80 21.67
N PHE A 189 -14.60 -3.56 20.50
CA PHE A 189 -13.76 -4.52 19.81
C PHE A 189 -12.42 -3.89 19.40
N SER A 190 -11.40 -4.72 19.29
CA SER A 190 -10.09 -4.34 18.78
C SER A 190 -9.67 -5.30 17.67
N LEU A 191 -9.14 -4.74 16.60
CA LEU A 191 -8.68 -5.46 15.43
C LEU A 191 -7.24 -5.05 15.13
N ARG A 192 -6.34 -6.03 14.97
CA ARG A 192 -5.00 -5.81 14.46
C ARG A 192 -4.89 -6.39 13.05
N LEU A 193 -4.44 -5.54 12.14
CA LEU A 193 -4.29 -5.82 10.71
C LEU A 193 -2.82 -5.66 10.35
N ASP A 194 -2.14 -6.76 10.09
CA ASP A 194 -0.70 -6.77 9.80
C ASP A 194 -0.45 -7.68 8.60
N VAL A 195 -0.30 -7.07 7.42
CA VAL A 195 0.01 -7.77 6.16
C VAL A 195 1.41 -7.38 5.75
N THR A 196 2.34 -8.33 5.82
CA THR A 196 3.73 -8.16 5.37
C THR A 196 4.01 -9.18 4.28
N SER A 197 4.26 -8.71 3.05
CA SER A 197 4.80 -9.44 1.89
C SER A 197 4.89 -10.98 2.06
N GLY A 198 3.73 -11.66 1.98
CA GLY A 198 3.62 -13.13 2.02
C GLY A 198 3.05 -13.75 3.30
N SER A 199 2.90 -12.99 4.39
CA SER A 199 2.25 -13.43 5.63
C SER A 199 1.19 -12.43 6.08
N THR A 200 0.03 -12.96 6.44
CA THR A 200 -1.09 -12.21 7.01
C THR A 200 -1.21 -12.59 8.48
N ASP A 201 -0.87 -11.67 9.38
CA ASP A 201 -0.99 -11.83 10.84
C ASP A 201 -2.17 -10.99 11.35
N ASN A 202 -3.37 -11.30 10.83
CA ASN A 202 -4.61 -10.63 11.21
C ASN A 202 -5.25 -11.31 12.42
N THR A 203 -5.85 -10.54 13.34
CA THR A 203 -6.58 -11.08 14.49
C THR A 203 -8.04 -11.46 14.16
N PHE A 204 -8.31 -11.82 12.90
CA PHE A 204 -9.65 -11.84 12.33
C PHE A 204 -9.71 -12.81 11.15
N ASN A 205 -10.82 -13.54 11.04
CA ASN A 205 -11.05 -14.50 9.96
C ASN A 205 -11.67 -13.81 8.74
N SER A 206 -11.13 -14.09 7.55
CA SER A 206 -11.60 -13.49 6.31
C SER A 206 -11.47 -14.39 5.09
N ASN A 207 -12.27 -14.06 4.08
CA ASN A 207 -12.18 -14.59 2.73
C ASN A 207 -11.83 -13.48 1.74
N GLY A 208 -11.03 -13.82 0.73
CA GLY A 208 -10.74 -12.91 -0.38
C GLY A 208 -12.01 -12.53 -1.15
N ILE A 209 -12.11 -11.27 -1.55
CA ILE A 209 -13.18 -10.73 -2.42
C ILE A 209 -12.58 -9.94 -3.57
N SER A 210 -13.39 -9.57 -4.56
CA SER A 210 -12.94 -8.69 -5.64
C SER A 210 -12.93 -7.21 -5.23
N GLU A 211 -12.23 -6.37 -5.99
CA GLU A 211 -12.30 -4.91 -5.86
C GLU A 211 -13.73 -4.37 -6.08
N GLU A 212 -14.47 -4.99 -7.01
CA GLU A 212 -15.87 -4.65 -7.29
C GLU A 212 -16.75 -4.98 -6.08
N ASP A 213 -16.58 -6.17 -5.49
CA ASP A 213 -17.29 -6.54 -4.26
C ASP A 213 -16.93 -5.65 -3.09
N PHE A 214 -15.69 -5.17 -3.01
CA PHE A 214 -15.30 -4.22 -1.97
C PHE A 214 -15.99 -2.87 -2.16
N ASN A 215 -16.08 -2.38 -3.40
CA ASN A 215 -16.68 -1.08 -3.70
C ASN A 215 -18.22 -1.06 -3.60
N ASN A 216 -18.90 -2.20 -3.76
CA ASN A 216 -20.36 -2.34 -3.71
C ASN A 216 -20.95 -2.83 -2.38
#